data_AF-A0A2W5NNE3-F1
#
_entry.id   AF-A0A2W5NNE3-F1
#
_cell.length_a   1.000
_cell.length_b   1.000
_cell.length_c   1.000
_cell.angle_alpha   90.00
_cell.angle_beta   90.00
_cell.angle_gamma   90.00
#
_symmetry.space_group_name_H-M   'P 1'
#
loop_
_entity.id
_entity.type
_entity.pdbx_description
1 polymer ?
#
loop_
_entity_poly.entity_id
_entity_poly.type
_entity_poly.pdbx_seq_one_letter_code
_entity_poly.pdbx_strand_id
1 'polypeptide(L)'
;RAIFTPAAKAAAGEHDENISYDRVVEIVGPKLAQQIRETSIAIYETAAAIALTKGMIIADTKFEFGLDEKGTLVLMDEVLTPDSSRYWPVEGYEQALADGSNPPSYDKQFVRDWLEAVRINGKPWDKTPPAPRLPKDVIDKTAAKYREALERLTG
;
A
#
# COMPACT_ATOMS: atom_id res chain seq x y z
N ARG A 1 -8.73 10.11 12.67
CA ARG A 1 -8.89 8.70 13.09
C ARG A 1 -8.86 7.84 11.83
N ALA A 2 -8.25 6.66 11.88
CA ALA A 2 -8.22 5.76 10.75
C ALA A 2 -9.64 5.34 10.34
N ILE A 3 -9.83 5.04 9.05
CA ILE A 3 -11.08 4.52 8.51
C ILE A 3 -10.84 3.14 7.92
N PHE A 4 -11.85 2.28 7.97
CA PHE A 4 -11.81 0.95 7.35
C PHE A 4 -12.48 0.99 5.98
N THR A 5 -11.70 0.78 4.93
CA THR A 5 -12.13 0.82 3.52
C THR A 5 -11.87 -0.54 2.87
N PRO A 6 -12.80 -1.50 2.97
CA PRO A 6 -12.60 -2.85 2.47
C PRO A 6 -12.69 -2.90 0.94
N ALA A 7 -11.93 -3.82 0.35
CA ALA A 7 -12.05 -4.17 -1.06
C ALA A 7 -12.27 -5.68 -1.22
N ALA A 8 -13.12 -6.07 -2.15
CA ALA A 8 -13.30 -7.47 -2.53
C ALA A 8 -12.24 -7.87 -3.56
N LYS A 9 -11.60 -9.02 -3.33
CA LYS A 9 -10.61 -9.59 -4.25
C LYS A 9 -11.30 -9.98 -5.55
N ALA A 10 -10.90 -9.36 -6.65
CA ALA A 10 -11.48 -9.69 -7.96
C ALA A 10 -10.86 -10.97 -8.55
N ALA A 11 -11.45 -11.49 -9.63
CA ALA A 11 -10.86 -12.60 -10.36
C ALA A 11 -9.48 -12.24 -10.92
N ALA A 12 -8.64 -13.24 -11.18
CA ALA A 12 -7.29 -13.01 -11.70
C ALA A 12 -7.33 -12.23 -13.03
N GLY A 13 -6.80 -11.01 -13.03
CA GLY A 13 -6.81 -10.09 -14.17
C GLY A 13 -7.73 -8.88 -14.02
N GLU A 14 -8.55 -8.83 -12.97
CA GLU A 14 -9.43 -7.71 -12.64
C GLU A 14 -8.90 -6.91 -11.43
N HIS A 15 -9.36 -5.66 -11.29
CA HIS A 15 -9.01 -4.81 -10.16
C HIS A 15 -9.92 -5.08 -8.96
N ASP A 16 -9.36 -5.08 -7.75
CA ASP A 16 -10.14 -5.16 -6.52
C ASP A 16 -11.18 -4.05 -6.45
N GLU A 17 -12.39 -4.39 -6.03
CA GLU A 17 -13.52 -3.46 -5.96
C GLU A 17 -13.73 -2.99 -4.52
N ASN A 18 -13.76 -1.67 -4.31
CA ASN A 18 -14.12 -1.11 -3.01
C ASN A 18 -15.57 -1.48 -2.67
N ILE A 19 -15.77 -2.10 -1.52
CA ILE A 19 -17.09 -2.51 -1.04
C ILE A 19 -17.46 -1.77 0.24
N SER A 20 -18.76 -1.74 0.56
CA SER A 20 -19.22 -1.21 1.84
C SER A 20 -18.93 -2.18 2.99
N TYR A 21 -18.93 -1.68 4.21
CA TYR A 21 -18.87 -2.54 5.41
C TYR A 21 -20.08 -3.49 5.48
N ASP A 22 -21.26 -3.04 5.06
CA ASP A 22 -22.45 -3.90 5.00
C ASP A 22 -22.24 -5.08 4.06
N ARG A 23 -21.57 -4.86 2.92
CA ARG A 23 -21.22 -5.95 2.01
C ARG A 23 -20.23 -6.93 2.65
N VAL A 24 -19.28 -6.47 3.46
CA VAL A 24 -18.41 -7.36 4.25
C VAL A 24 -19.26 -8.20 5.22
N VAL A 25 -20.21 -7.58 5.93
CA VAL A 25 -21.12 -8.27 6.86
C VAL A 25 -21.94 -9.35 6.15
N GLU A 26 -22.43 -9.09 4.94
CA GLU A 26 -23.14 -10.09 4.12
C GLU A 26 -22.25 -11.29 3.75
N ILE A 27 -20.96 -11.05 3.48
CA ILE A 27 -20.02 -12.09 3.01
C ILE A 27 -19.56 -12.97 4.18
N VAL A 28 -19.15 -12.37 5.31
CA VAL A 28 -18.47 -13.09 6.40
C VAL A 28 -19.28 -13.19 7.69
N GLY A 29 -20.44 -12.54 7.75
CA GLY A 29 -21.28 -12.43 8.93
C GLY A 29 -20.84 -11.29 9.87
N PRO A 30 -21.77 -10.78 10.72
CA PRO A 30 -21.57 -9.55 11.48
C PRO A 30 -20.43 -9.63 12.50
N LYS A 31 -20.29 -10.77 13.19
CA LYS A 31 -19.26 -10.96 14.21
C LYS A 31 -17.85 -10.92 13.61
N LEU A 32 -17.64 -11.62 12.50
CA LEU A 32 -16.34 -11.68 11.86
C LEU A 32 -15.99 -10.36 11.15
N ALA A 33 -16.97 -9.72 10.50
CA ALA A 33 -16.79 -8.41 9.89
C ALA A 33 -16.34 -7.36 10.93
N GLN A 34 -16.96 -7.36 12.11
CA GLN A 34 -16.56 -6.49 13.21
C GLN A 34 -15.13 -6.77 13.67
N GLN A 35 -14.79 -8.04 13.86
CA GLN A 35 -13.45 -8.44 14.29
C GLN A 35 -12.38 -8.02 13.28
N ILE A 36 -12.62 -8.21 11.97
CA ILE A 36 -11.71 -7.77 10.90
C ILE A 36 -11.50 -6.26 10.96
N ARG A 37 -12.58 -5.47 11.05
CA ARG A 37 -12.52 -4.01 11.09
C ARG A 37 -11.72 -3.52 12.30
N GLU A 38 -12.06 -4.00 13.49
CA GLU A 38 -11.41 -3.59 14.73
C GLU A 38 -9.93 -3.97 14.76
N THR A 39 -9.61 -5.21 14.32
CA THR A 39 -8.22 -5.69 14.24
C THR A 39 -7.41 -4.89 13.22
N SER A 40 -7.96 -4.62 12.03
CA SER A 40 -7.29 -3.84 10.99
C SER A 40 -6.95 -2.43 11.47
N ILE A 41 -7.91 -1.74 12.09
CA ILE A 41 -7.71 -0.39 12.62
C ILE A 41 -6.66 -0.41 13.74
N ALA A 42 -6.73 -1.36 14.67
CA ALA A 42 -5.79 -1.45 15.79
C ALA A 42 -4.34 -1.69 15.31
N ILE A 43 -4.14 -2.59 14.34
CA ILE A 43 -2.83 -2.84 13.74
C ILE A 43 -2.33 -1.57 13.04
N TYR A 44 -3.15 -0.94 12.20
CA TYR A 44 -2.78 0.29 11.50
C TYR A 44 -2.40 1.42 12.47
N GLU A 45 -3.23 1.70 13.48
CA GLU A 45 -2.97 2.79 14.42
C GLU A 45 -1.69 2.55 15.22
N THR A 46 -1.42 1.30 15.62
CA THR A 46 -0.18 0.91 16.29
C THR A 46 1.03 1.11 15.38
N ALA A 47 0.97 0.61 14.14
CA ALA A 47 2.05 0.71 13.19
C ALA A 47 2.34 2.16 12.76
N ALA A 48 1.29 2.93 12.49
CA ALA A 48 1.41 4.34 12.13
C ALA A 48 2.04 5.16 13.26
N ALA A 49 1.67 4.89 14.52
CA ALA A 49 2.30 5.53 15.67
C ALA A 49 3.80 5.20 15.76
N ILE A 50 4.18 3.94 15.55
CA ILE A 50 5.60 3.52 15.54
C ILE A 50 6.36 4.19 14.40
N ALA A 51 5.84 4.11 13.17
CA ALA A 51 6.47 4.71 11.99
C ALA A 51 6.67 6.22 12.15
N LEU A 52 5.72 6.90 12.79
CA LEU A 52 5.82 8.34 13.02
C LEU A 52 7.02 8.68 13.92
N THR A 53 7.31 7.88 14.94
CA THR A 53 8.53 8.06 15.77
C THR A 53 9.84 7.89 14.98
N LYS A 54 9.77 7.27 13.80
CA LYS A 54 10.89 7.05 12.87
C LYS A 54 10.91 8.05 11.72
N GLY A 55 10.08 9.11 11.77
CA GLY A 55 9.99 10.12 10.71
C GLY A 55 9.27 9.64 9.45
N MET A 56 8.36 8.67 9.59
CA MET A 56 7.59 8.12 8.47
C MET A 56 6.08 8.15 8.75
N ILE A 57 5.30 8.49 7.74
CA ILE A 57 3.83 8.47 7.75
C ILE A 57 3.38 7.24 6.96
N ILE A 58 2.51 6.43 7.53
CA ILE A 58 1.77 5.40 6.80
C ILE A 58 0.44 6.02 6.39
N ALA A 59 0.24 6.30 5.10
CA ALA A 59 -0.99 6.92 4.62
C ALA A 59 -2.16 5.92 4.58
N ASP A 60 -1.87 4.69 4.17
CA ASP A 60 -2.80 3.57 4.09
C ASP A 60 -2.03 2.24 4.00
N THR A 61 -2.75 1.14 4.23
CA THR A 61 -2.21 -0.21 4.10
C THR A 61 -3.31 -1.22 3.76
N LYS A 62 -2.95 -2.29 3.06
CA LYS A 62 -3.76 -3.49 2.90
C LYS A 62 -3.35 -4.54 3.94
N PHE A 63 -4.34 -5.21 4.53
CA PHE A 63 -4.13 -6.45 5.28
C PHE A 63 -4.97 -7.56 4.66
N GLU A 64 -4.45 -8.78 4.68
CA GLU A 64 -5.25 -9.98 4.36
C GLU A 64 -5.42 -10.80 5.63
N PHE A 65 -6.62 -11.33 5.81
CA PHE A 65 -6.94 -12.22 6.91
C PHE A 65 -7.53 -13.52 6.38
N GLY A 66 -7.24 -14.60 7.07
CA GLY A 66 -7.91 -15.88 6.88
C GLY A 66 -8.38 -16.46 8.21
N LEU A 67 -8.97 -17.64 8.14
CA LEU A 67 -9.38 -18.41 9.31
C LEU A 67 -8.50 -19.64 9.44
N ASP A 68 -8.05 -19.95 10.65
CA ASP A 68 -7.42 -21.24 10.94
C ASP A 68 -8.45 -22.39 11.01
N GLU A 69 -7.97 -23.61 11.26
CA GLU A 69 -8.82 -24.81 11.38
C GLU A 69 -9.90 -24.73 12.49
N LYS A 70 -9.74 -23.81 13.45
CA LYS A 70 -10.67 -23.58 14.56
C LYS A 70 -11.59 -22.39 14.32
N GLY A 71 -11.48 -21.73 13.17
CA GLY A 71 -12.23 -20.51 12.86
C GLY A 71 -11.68 -19.25 13.53
N THR A 72 -10.44 -19.26 13.99
CA THR A 72 -9.75 -18.07 14.55
C THR A 72 -9.30 -17.16 13.41
N LEU A 73 -9.56 -15.86 13.52
CA LEU A 73 -9.05 -14.87 12.58
C LEU A 73 -7.52 -14.77 12.69
N VAL A 74 -6.82 -14.95 11.57
CA VAL A 74 -5.36 -14.92 11.47
C VAL A 74 -4.94 -13.89 10.42
N LEU A 75 -3.97 -13.05 10.77
CA LEU A 75 -3.31 -12.14 9.83
C LEU A 75 -2.40 -12.94 8.88
N MET A 76 -2.47 -12.63 7.59
CA MET A 76 -1.77 -13.33 6.52
C MET A 76 -1.10 -12.34 5.57
N ASP A 77 -0.47 -12.86 4.51
CA ASP A 77 0.21 -12.11 3.47
C ASP A 77 1.39 -11.28 4.01
N GLU A 78 1.92 -10.36 3.21
CA GLU A 78 2.85 -9.36 3.69
C GLU A 78 2.12 -8.25 4.46
N VAL A 79 2.81 -7.67 5.44
CA VAL A 79 2.21 -6.72 6.38
C VAL A 79 3.11 -5.50 6.46
N LEU A 80 2.54 -4.32 6.17
CA LEU A 80 3.19 -3.02 6.35
C LEU A 80 4.48 -2.84 5.52
N THR A 81 4.58 -3.52 4.38
CA THR A 81 5.68 -3.32 3.42
C THR A 81 5.38 -2.12 2.51
N PRO A 82 6.37 -1.55 1.81
CA PRO A 82 6.12 -0.50 0.82
C PRO A 82 5.32 -0.99 -0.42
N ASP A 83 5.07 -2.29 -0.54
CA ASP A 83 4.17 -2.86 -1.57
C ASP A 83 2.73 -2.90 -1.09
N SER A 84 2.49 -3.23 0.19
CA SER A 84 1.17 -3.24 0.81
C SER A 84 0.70 -1.88 1.34
N SER A 85 1.60 -0.90 1.45
CA SER A 85 1.36 0.35 2.18
C SER A 85 2.03 1.55 1.52
N ARG A 86 1.40 2.73 1.62
CA ARG A 86 2.01 4.00 1.17
C ARG A 86 2.75 4.65 2.33
N TYR A 87 4.07 4.69 2.21
CA TYR A 87 4.94 5.36 3.17
C TYR A 87 5.39 6.73 2.64
N TRP A 88 5.23 7.76 3.45
CA TRP A 88 5.72 9.11 3.16
C TRP A 88 6.74 9.55 4.22
N PRO A 89 7.79 10.30 3.86
CA PRO A 89 8.60 11.00 4.84
C PRO A 89 7.76 12.08 5.52
N VAL A 90 8.03 12.35 6.80
CA VAL A 90 7.45 13.53 7.47
C VAL A 90 7.98 14.82 6.85
N GLU A 91 9.20 14.79 6.33
CA GLU A 91 9.83 15.92 5.66
C GLU A 91 9.11 16.23 4.35
N GLY A 92 8.56 17.45 4.24
CA GLY A 92 7.87 17.92 3.04
C GLY A 92 6.39 17.55 2.96
N TYR A 93 5.85 16.74 3.88
CA TYR A 93 4.43 16.39 3.89
C TYR A 93 3.53 17.64 4.05
N GLU A 94 3.83 18.51 5.02
CA GLU A 94 3.03 19.71 5.27
C GLU A 94 2.97 20.65 4.06
N GLN A 95 4.11 20.83 3.38
CA GLN A 95 4.18 21.63 2.16
C GLN A 95 3.36 20.99 1.03
N ALA A 96 3.52 19.68 0.82
CA ALA A 96 2.77 18.96 -0.20
C ALA A 96 1.25 19.07 0.03
N LEU A 97 0.82 18.96 1.30
CA LEU A 97 -0.57 19.14 1.71
C LEU A 97 -1.07 20.56 1.44
N ALA A 98 -0.29 21.59 1.80
CA ALA A 98 -0.64 22.99 1.58
C ALA A 98 -0.80 23.32 0.09
N ASP A 99 0.05 22.73 -0.76
CA ASP A 99 0.04 22.97 -2.20
C ASP A 99 -0.95 22.06 -2.95
N GLY A 100 -1.59 21.10 -2.27
CA GLY A 100 -2.47 20.10 -2.89
C GLY A 100 -1.73 19.17 -3.85
N SER A 101 -0.44 18.93 -3.61
CA SER A 101 0.42 18.06 -4.41
C SER A 101 0.60 16.69 -3.78
N ASN A 102 1.08 15.72 -4.57
CA ASN A 102 1.41 14.40 -4.05
C ASN A 102 2.65 14.49 -3.14
N PRO A 103 2.59 13.98 -1.90
CA PRO A 103 3.75 13.95 -1.02
C PRO A 103 4.84 13.03 -1.62
N PRO A 104 6.11 13.25 -1.24
CA PRO A 104 7.16 12.28 -1.53
C PRO A 104 6.78 10.90 -0.99
N SER A 105 7.17 9.84 -1.69
CA SER A 105 6.81 8.47 -1.32
C SER A 105 8.02 7.55 -1.36
N TYR A 106 8.04 6.55 -0.47
CA TYR A 106 9.00 5.44 -0.50
C TYR A 106 8.56 4.32 -1.46
N ASP A 107 7.57 4.58 -2.32
CA ASP A 107 6.99 3.60 -3.22
C ASP A 107 7.67 3.55 -4.61
N LYS A 108 6.97 2.91 -5.54
CA LYS A 108 7.36 2.67 -6.93
C LYS A 108 7.40 3.94 -7.80
N GLN A 109 7.51 5.15 -7.24
CA GLN A 109 7.47 6.40 -8.01
C GLN A 109 8.50 6.45 -9.15
N PHE A 110 9.75 6.04 -8.93
CA PHE A 110 10.76 5.99 -10.02
C PHE A 110 10.35 5.06 -11.17
N VAL A 111 9.69 3.95 -10.86
CA VAL A 111 9.18 3.00 -11.88
C VAL A 111 8.02 3.63 -12.62
N ARG A 112 7.07 4.24 -11.91
CA ARG A 112 5.91 4.93 -12.51
C ARG A 112 6.36 6.06 -13.44
N ASP A 113 7.22 6.95 -12.95
CA ASP A 113 7.73 8.09 -13.72
C ASP A 113 8.46 7.62 -14.98
N TRP A 114 9.28 6.57 -14.87
CA TRP A 114 9.98 6.02 -16.02
C TRP A 114 9.02 5.39 -17.04
N LEU A 115 8.01 4.65 -16.59
CA LEU A 115 7.01 4.02 -17.47
C LEU A 115 6.10 5.04 -18.15
N GLU A 116 5.82 6.18 -17.53
CA GLU A 116 5.07 7.27 -18.17
C GLU A 116 5.94 8.04 -19.19
N ALA A 117 7.26 8.11 -18.96
CA ALA A 117 8.19 8.81 -19.84
C ALA A 117 8.69 7.98 -21.03
N VAL A 118 8.75 6.65 -20.89
CA VAL A 118 9.37 5.79 -21.89
C VAL A 118 8.67 5.87 -23.26
N ARG A 119 9.48 5.89 -24.31
CA ARG A 119 9.03 5.91 -25.71
C ARG A 119 9.46 4.62 -26.41
N ILE A 120 8.49 3.82 -26.88
CA ILE A 120 8.72 2.62 -27.69
C ILE A 120 8.41 2.97 -29.14
N ASN A 121 9.40 2.84 -30.02
CA ASN A 121 9.29 3.23 -31.45
C ASN A 121 8.78 4.67 -31.65
N GLY A 122 9.25 5.59 -30.80
CA GLY A 122 8.88 7.01 -30.84
C GLY A 122 7.52 7.35 -30.23
N LYS A 123 6.78 6.38 -29.66
CA LYS A 123 5.45 6.59 -29.05
C LYS A 123 5.47 6.29 -27.55
N PRO A 124 4.65 6.96 -26.72
CA PRO A 124 4.45 6.57 -25.33
C PRO A 124 4.08 5.08 -25.24
N TRP A 125 4.56 4.39 -24.21
CA TRP A 125 4.08 3.04 -23.93
C TRP A 125 2.60 3.12 -23.53
N ASP A 126 1.77 2.32 -24.20
CA ASP A 126 0.31 2.28 -24.04
C ASP A 126 -0.13 1.35 -22.91
N LYS A 127 0.79 1.00 -22.00
CA LYS A 127 0.56 0.12 -20.84
C LYS A 127 0.19 -1.32 -21.23
N THR A 128 0.52 -1.73 -22.46
CA THR A 128 0.30 -3.10 -22.93
C THR A 128 1.42 -4.04 -22.48
N PRO A 129 1.08 -5.25 -21.95
CA PRO A 129 2.08 -6.27 -21.67
C PRO A 129 2.77 -6.82 -22.94
N PRO A 130 4.05 -7.22 -22.86
CA PRO A 130 4.93 -7.09 -21.71
C PRO A 130 5.43 -5.65 -21.52
N ALA A 131 5.60 -5.25 -20.25
CA ALA A 131 6.18 -3.95 -19.94
C ALA A 131 7.64 -3.85 -20.44
N PRO A 132 8.09 -2.66 -20.86
CA PRO A 132 9.48 -2.46 -21.28
C PRO A 132 10.45 -2.70 -20.11
N ARG A 133 11.65 -3.20 -20.42
CA ARG A 133 12.67 -3.47 -19.41
C ARG A 133 13.17 -2.18 -18.77
N LEU A 134 13.08 -2.09 -17.45
CA LEU A 134 13.58 -0.96 -16.68
C LEU A 134 15.11 -0.83 -16.84
N PRO A 135 15.66 0.39 -16.96
CA PRO A 135 17.09 0.62 -16.94
C PRO A 135 17.64 0.38 -15.52
N LYS A 136 18.94 0.08 -15.46
CA LYS A 136 19.60 -0.26 -14.19
C LYS A 136 19.49 0.85 -13.14
N ASP A 137 19.54 2.12 -13.54
CA ASP A 137 19.48 3.23 -12.59
C ASP A 137 18.11 3.36 -11.91
N VAL A 138 17.01 3.11 -12.64
CA VAL A 138 15.66 3.08 -12.06
C VAL A 138 15.54 1.92 -11.07
N ILE A 139 16.04 0.73 -11.45
CA ILE A 139 16.06 -0.45 -10.56
C ILE A 139 16.84 -0.14 -9.28
N ASP A 140 18.04 0.42 -9.39
CA ASP A 140 18.91 0.72 -8.25
C ASP A 140 18.29 1.78 -7.33
N LYS A 141 17.70 2.84 -7.90
CA LYS A 141 17.00 3.90 -7.15
C LYS A 141 15.78 3.37 -6.42
N THR A 142 14.96 2.55 -7.08
CA THR A 142 13.81 1.91 -6.44
C THR A 142 14.28 1.01 -5.31
N ALA A 143 15.25 0.11 -5.54
CA ALA A 143 15.77 -0.76 -4.50
C ALA A 143 16.37 0.02 -3.31
N ALA A 144 17.05 1.13 -3.58
CA ALA A 144 17.59 2.01 -2.53
C ALA A 144 16.48 2.61 -1.66
N LYS A 145 15.33 2.99 -2.24
CA LYS A 145 14.20 3.51 -1.45
C LYS A 145 13.58 2.47 -0.52
N TYR A 146 13.46 1.22 -0.97
CA TYR A 146 12.98 0.13 -0.09
C TYR A 146 13.96 -0.12 1.06
N ARG A 147 15.27 -0.07 0.81
CA ARG A 147 16.29 -0.20 1.87
C ARG A 147 16.24 0.97 2.85
N GLU A 148 16.08 2.20 2.36
CA GLU A 148 15.94 3.38 3.21
C GLU A 148 14.71 3.27 4.12
N ALA A 149 13.56 2.85 3.58
CA ALA A 149 12.35 2.63 4.36
C ALA A 149 12.55 1.56 5.44
N LEU A 150 13.19 0.43 5.09
CA LEU A 150 13.52 -0.63 6.04
C LEU A 150 14.43 -0.12 7.16
N GLU A 151 15.55 0.52 6.82
CA GLU A 151 16.53 1.05 7.77
C GLU A 151 15.90 2.07 8.74
N ARG A 152 15.06 2.99 8.24
CA ARG A 152 14.35 3.93 9.11
C ARG A 152 13.41 3.23 10.08
N LEU A 153 12.63 2.26 9.60
CA LEU A 153 11.64 1.56 10.42
C LEU A 153 12.29 0.68 11.49
N THR A 154 13.37 -0.02 11.15
CA THR A 154 14.01 -0.98 12.06
C THR A 154 15.08 -0.36 12.95
N GLY A 155 15.68 0.77 12.54
CA GLY A 155 16.98 1.20 13.06
C GLY A 155 18.08 0.24 12.68
#